data_AF-A0AAV5L2T3-F1
#
_entry.id   AF-A0AAV5L2T3-F1
#
_cell.length_a   1.000
_cell.length_b   1.000
_cell.length_c   1.000
_cell.angle_alpha   90.00
_cell.angle_beta   90.00
_cell.angle_gamma   90.00
#
_symmetry.space_group_name_H-M   'P 1'
#
loop_
_entity.id
_entity.type
_entity.pdbx_description
1 polymer ?
#
loop_
_entity_poly.entity_id
_entity_poly.type
_entity_poly.pdbx_seq_one_letter_code
_entity_poly.pdbx_strand_id
1 'polypeptide(L)' 'MKYNPRVSSSRRKNRKAHFTAPSSVRRVLMSAPLSTDLRQKYTMRSMPVR' A
#
# COMPACT_ATOMS: atom_id res chain seq x y z
N MET A 1 16.25 -7.81 -6.99
CA MET A 1 15.46 -8.10 -8.21
C MET A 1 14.13 -8.73 -7.82
N LYS A 2 13.10 -8.62 -8.65
CA LYS A 2 11.80 -9.22 -8.41
C LYS A 2 11.80 -10.68 -8.87
N TYR A 3 11.57 -11.64 -7.97
CA TYR A 3 11.61 -13.08 -8.29
C TYR A 3 10.25 -13.68 -8.71
N ASN A 4 9.13 -13.07 -8.31
CA ASN A 4 7.80 -13.59 -8.66
C ASN A 4 7.45 -13.25 -10.12
N PRO A 5 7.21 -14.25 -11.00
CA PRO A 5 6.90 -14.00 -12.41
C PRO A 5 5.53 -13.36 -12.64
N ARG A 6 4.58 -13.49 -11.71
CA ARG A 6 3.20 -12.98 -11.85
C ARG A 6 3.04 -11.48 -11.58
N VAL A 7 4.00 -10.87 -10.89
CA VAL A 7 3.99 -9.43 -10.63
C VAL A 7 4.66 -8.73 -11.80
N SER A 8 4.23 -7.53 -12.22
CA SER A 8 4.89 -6.77 -13.29
C SER A 8 5.85 -5.70 -12.76
N SER A 9 7.01 -5.53 -13.40
CA SER A 9 7.92 -4.38 -13.18
C SER A 9 7.68 -3.23 -14.18
N SER A 10 6.78 -3.43 -15.16
CA SER A 10 6.48 -2.43 -16.18
C SER A 10 5.81 -1.19 -15.58
N ARG A 11 6.41 -0.01 -15.79
CA ARG A 11 5.90 1.29 -15.33
C ARG A 11 4.46 1.56 -15.80
N ARG A 12 4.14 1.22 -17.06
CA ARG A 12 2.79 1.43 -17.64
C ARG A 12 1.72 0.63 -16.90
N LYS A 13 1.99 -0.64 -16.62
CA LYS A 13 1.06 -1.54 -15.91
C LYS A 13 0.83 -1.06 -14.47
N ASN A 14 1.90 -0.67 -13.76
CA ASN A 14 1.81 -0.20 -12.39
C ASN A 14 1.04 1.13 -12.27
N ARG A 15 1.25 2.09 -13.18
CA ARG A 15 0.47 3.33 -13.20
C ARG A 15 -1.01 3.07 -13.45
N LYS A 16 -1.34 2.22 -14.43
CA LYS A 16 -2.75 1.86 -14.68
C LYS A 16 -3.38 1.24 -13.43
N ALA A 17 -2.73 0.25 -12.82
CA ALA A 17 -3.21 -0.40 -11.61
C ALA A 17 -3.43 0.56 -10.43
N HIS A 18 -2.55 1.55 -10.24
CA HIS A 18 -2.69 2.56 -9.18
C HIS A 18 -3.89 3.47 -9.42
N PHE A 19 -4.01 4.06 -10.62
CA PHE A 19 -5.04 5.05 -10.90
C PHE A 19 -6.43 4.43 -11.10
N THR A 20 -6.52 3.22 -11.64
CA THR A 20 -7.80 2.52 -11.86
C THR A 20 -8.17 1.55 -10.73
N ALA A 21 -7.49 1.63 -9.57
CA ALA A 21 -7.77 0.75 -8.43
C ALA A 21 -9.21 0.93 -7.90
N PRO A 22 -9.90 -0.16 -7.52
CA PRO A 22 -11.20 -0.10 -6.84
C PRO A 22 -11.08 0.47 -5.42
N SER A 23 -12.20 0.84 -4.81
CA SER A 23 -12.27 1.53 -3.50
C SER A 23 -11.55 0.78 -2.38
N SER A 24 -11.74 -0.53 -2.28
CA SER A 24 -11.09 -1.39 -1.28
C SER A 24 -9.56 -1.32 -1.35
N VAL A 25 -9.01 -1.34 -2.56
CA VAL A 25 -7.57 -1.26 -2.81
C VAL A 25 -7.06 0.17 -2.57
N ARG A 26 -7.81 1.19 -3.02
CA ARG A 26 -7.48 2.60 -2.78
C ARG A 26 -7.37 2.92 -1.28
N ARG A 27 -8.26 2.37 -0.45
CA ARG A 27 -8.19 2.52 1.01
C ARG A 27 -6.85 2.05 1.58
N VAL A 28 -6.34 0.92 1.11
CA VAL A 28 -5.04 0.39 1.57
C VAL A 28 -3.88 1.24 1.06
N LEU A 29 -3.95 1.72 -0.20
CA LEU A 29 -2.97 2.63 -0.77
C LEU A 29 -2.92 3.97 -0.02
N MET A 30 -4.06 4.46 0.46
CA MET A 30 -4.19 5.68 1.28
C MET A 30 -3.97 5.39 2.77
N SER A 31 -2.85 4.74 3.10
CA SER A 31 -2.44 4.50 4.48
C SER A 31 -1.43 5.53 4.98
N ALA A 32 -1.50 5.86 6.26
CA ALA A 32 -0.60 6.79 6.93
C ALA A 32 0.20 6.08 8.04
N PRO A 33 1.46 6.50 8.29
CA PRO A 33 2.26 5.97 9.38
C PRO A 33 1.72 6.40 10.75
N LEU A 34 1.83 5.51 11.74
CA LEU A 34 1.55 5.85 13.14
C LEU A 34 2.77 6.50 13.81
N SER A 35 2.56 7.26 14.89
CA SER A 35 3.63 7.79 15.76
C SER A 35 4.33 6.67 16.53
N THR A 36 5.52 6.93 17.05
CA THR A 36 6.35 5.94 17.77
C THR A 36 5.61 5.27 18.93
N ASP A 37 4.89 6.05 19.72
CA ASP A 37 4.19 5.57 20.91
C ASP A 37 3.02 4.65 20.54
N LEU A 38 2.30 5.02 19.47
CA LEU A 38 1.21 4.21 18.92
C LEU A 38 1.72 2.94 18.25
N ARG A 39 2.89 2.97 17.60
CA ARG A 39 3.53 1.78 17.04
C ARG A 39 3.94 0.79 18.13
N GLN A 40 4.46 1.26 19.27
CA GLN A 40 4.81 0.39 20.38
C GLN A 40 3.56 -0.25 21.01
N LYS A 41 2.51 0.55 21.22
CA LYS A 41 1.25 0.09 21.83
C LYS A 41 0.50 -0.93 20.96
N TYR A 42 0.43 -0.70 19.65
CA TYR A 42 -0.39 -1.51 18.74
C TYR A 42 0.42 -2.43 17.82
N THR A 43 1.76 -2.39 17.88
CA THR A 43 2.68 -3.20 17.05
C THR A 43 2.48 -3.06 15.53
N MET A 44 1.72 -2.05 15.08
CA MET A 44 1.42 -1.78 13.67
C MET A 44 2.19 -0.55 13.18
N ARG A 45 2.66 -0.59 11.92
CA ARG A 45 3.45 0.49 11.32
C ARG A 45 2.60 1.62 10.73
N SER A 46 1.50 1.27 10.07
CA SER A 46 0.61 2.20 9.38
C SER A 46 -0.83 1.69 9.40
N MET A 47 -1.77 2.61 9.25
CA MET A 47 -3.20 2.32 9.16
C MET A 47 -3.83 3.09 8.01
N PRO A 48 -4.84 2.53 7.30
CA PRO A 48 -5.66 3.28 6.35
C PRO A 48 -6.32 4.48 7.03
N VAL A 49 -6.17 5.65 6.43
CA VAL A 49 -6.84 6.86 6.91
C VAL A 49 -8.32 6.76 6.53
N ARG A 50 -9.19 7.20 7.44
CA ARG A 50 -10.65 7.20 7.25
C ARG A 50 -11.10 8.48 6.58
#